data_AF-A0A4R3K1H2-F1
#
_entry.id   AF-A0A4R3K1H2-F1
#
_cell.length_a   1.000
_cell.length_b   1.000
_cell.length_c   1.000
_cell.angle_alpha   90.00
_cell.angle_beta   90.00
_cell.angle_gamma   90.00
#
_symmetry.space_group_name_H-M   'P 1'
#
loop_
_entity.id
_entity.type
_entity.pdbx_description
1 polymer ?
#
loop_
_entity_poly.entity_id
_entity_poly.type
_entity_poly.pdbx_seq_one_letter_code
_entity_poly.pdbx_strand_id
1 'polypeptide(L)'
;MNKKPMYKLMDSKGRVLIPKELRTASGMDYGDIVRLGLSNGTVSVQKVDIIEIGDQSTEAVEAYVRAAFKTMPDDTRLSLISDLTALLQQKKEG
;
A
#
# COMPACT_ATOMS: atom_id res chain seq x y z
N MET A 1 -12.77 19.16 -5.22
CA MET A 1 -13.71 18.38 -6.07
C MET A 1 -14.96 18.08 -5.26
N ASN A 2 -16.09 18.74 -5.54
CA ASN A 2 -17.38 18.43 -4.92
C ASN A 2 -17.93 17.12 -5.50
N LYS A 3 -17.41 15.98 -5.02
CA LYS A 3 -18.04 14.68 -5.31
C LYS A 3 -19.28 14.58 -4.44
N LYS A 4 -20.45 14.50 -5.09
CA LYS A 4 -21.72 14.17 -4.42
C LYS A 4 -21.52 12.93 -3.54
N PRO A 5 -22.09 12.90 -2.33
CA PRO A 5 -21.99 11.73 -1.47
C PRO A 5 -22.58 10.51 -2.18
N MET A 6 -21.86 9.39 -2.12
CA MET A 6 -22.29 8.14 -2.74
C MET A 6 -22.80 7.21 -1.65
N TYR A 7 -24.05 6.78 -1.79
CA TYR A 7 -24.71 5.90 -0.84
C TYR A 7 -24.81 4.50 -1.45
N LYS A 8 -24.52 3.48 -0.64
CA LYS A 8 -24.66 2.06 -0.98
C LYS A 8 -25.39 1.35 0.14
N LEU A 9 -26.22 0.40 -0.23
CA LEU A 9 -26.88 -0.46 0.73
C LEU A 9 -25.89 -1.52 1.22
N MET A 10 -25.90 -1.75 2.53
CA MET A 10 -25.24 -2.88 3.14
C MET A 10 -26.17 -4.09 3.05
N ASP A 11 -25.65 -5.23 2.59
CA ASP A 11 -26.44 -6.45 2.54
C ASP A 11 -26.55 -7.14 3.92
N SER A 12 -27.29 -8.25 3.97
CA SER A 12 -27.50 -9.03 5.20
C SER A 12 -26.23 -9.65 5.79
N LYS A 13 -25.12 -9.66 5.04
CA LYS A 13 -23.81 -10.18 5.48
C LYS A 13 -22.84 -9.05 5.83
N GLY A 14 -23.30 -7.80 5.86
CA GLY A 14 -22.46 -6.65 6.17
C GLY A 14 -21.58 -6.19 5.00
N ARG A 15 -21.83 -6.66 3.77
CA ARG A 15 -21.00 -6.31 2.60
C ARG A 15 -21.52 -5.02 1.96
N VAL A 16 -20.59 -4.16 1.56
CA VAL A 16 -20.87 -2.94 0.80
C VAL A 16 -20.09 -2.98 -0.50
N LEU A 17 -20.74 -2.69 -1.62
CA LEU A 17 -20.09 -2.66 -2.92
C LEU A 17 -19.25 -1.39 -3.07
N ILE A 18 -17.92 -1.55 -3.18
CA ILE A 18 -17.03 -0.46 -3.59
C ILE A 18 -17.09 -0.32 -5.13
N PRO A 19 -17.57 0.82 -5.66
CA PRO A 19 -17.66 1.09 -7.09
C PRO A 19 -16.32 0.92 -7.81
N LYS A 20 -16.37 0.56 -9.09
CA LYS A 20 -15.19 0.33 -9.92
C LYS A 20 -14.29 1.57 -9.97
N GLU A 21 -14.86 2.75 -10.05
CA GLU A 21 -14.13 4.02 -10.14
C GLU A 21 -13.33 4.29 -8.87
N LEU A 22 -13.89 3.98 -7.69
CA LEU A 22 -13.18 4.12 -6.43
C LEU A 22 -12.08 3.07 -6.30
N ARG A 23 -12.38 1.82 -6.67
CA ARG A 23 -11.40 0.73 -6.68
C ARG A 23 -10.19 1.04 -7.55
N THR A 24 -10.41 1.46 -8.79
CA THR A 24 -9.33 1.86 -9.70
C THR A 24 -8.54 3.05 -9.15
N ALA A 25 -9.20 4.05 -8.59
CA ALA A 25 -8.53 5.21 -8.00
C ALA A 25 -7.72 4.86 -6.73
N SER A 26 -8.13 3.85 -5.97
CA SER A 26 -7.43 3.36 -4.77
C SER A 26 -6.49 2.18 -5.03
N GLY A 27 -6.33 1.75 -6.29
CA GLY A 27 -5.51 0.60 -6.67
C GLY A 27 -5.99 -0.74 -6.08
N MET A 28 -7.30 -0.88 -5.82
CA MET A 28 -7.92 -2.10 -5.28
C MET A 28 -8.51 -2.96 -6.39
N ASP A 29 -8.13 -4.23 -6.42
CA ASP A 29 -8.62 -5.25 -7.34
C ASP A 29 -9.13 -6.50 -6.61
N TYR A 30 -9.72 -7.41 -7.37
CA TYR A 30 -10.18 -8.69 -6.83
C TYR A 30 -9.00 -9.47 -6.24
N GLY A 31 -9.17 -9.94 -5.00
CA GLY A 31 -8.14 -10.69 -4.28
C GLY A 31 -7.21 -9.81 -3.42
N ASP A 32 -7.27 -8.49 -3.55
CA ASP A 32 -6.50 -7.60 -2.68
C ASP A 32 -6.95 -7.71 -1.22
N ILE A 33 -5.97 -7.66 -0.33
CA ILE A 33 -6.22 -7.66 1.10
C ILE A 33 -6.33 -6.21 1.57
N VAL A 34 -7.37 -5.93 2.35
CA VAL A 34 -7.69 -4.59 2.83
C VAL A 34 -7.76 -4.54 4.35
N ARG A 35 -7.21 -3.47 4.92
CA ARG A 35 -7.35 -3.12 6.33
C ARG A 35 -8.62 -2.32 6.54
N LEU A 36 -9.39 -2.70 7.55
CA LEU A 36 -10.52 -1.91 8.04
C LEU A 36 -10.07 -1.07 9.25
N GLY A 37 -10.43 0.21 9.25
CA GLY A 37 -10.26 1.12 10.38
C GLY A 37 -11.60 1.62 10.89
N LEU A 38 -11.69 1.89 12.20
CA LEU A 38 -12.86 2.52 12.81
C LEU A 38 -12.40 3.79 13.53
N SER A 39 -12.99 4.93 13.17
CA SER A 39 -12.76 6.20 13.87
C SER A 39 -13.99 7.08 13.77
N ASN A 40 -14.48 7.60 14.90
CA ASN A 40 -15.62 8.52 14.96
C ASN A 40 -16.85 8.02 14.16
N GLY A 41 -17.18 6.74 14.27
CA GLY A 41 -18.29 6.11 13.53
C GLY A 41 -18.05 5.93 12.02
N THR A 42 -16.87 6.29 11.52
CA THR A 42 -16.46 6.08 10.14
C THR A 42 -15.66 4.79 10.01
N VAL A 43 -16.10 3.90 9.11
CA VAL A 43 -15.32 2.73 8.69
C VAL A 43 -14.48 3.14 7.48
N SER A 44 -13.15 3.05 7.61
CA SER A 44 -12.20 3.26 6.51
C SER A 44 -11.70 1.93 5.97
N VAL A 45 -11.38 1.91 4.67
CA VAL A 45 -10.84 0.74 3.97
C VAL A 45 -9.55 1.17 3.26
N GLN A 46 -8.47 0.44 3.49
CA GLN A 46 -7.17 0.73 2.87
C GLN A 46 -6.57 -0.57 2.31
N LYS A 47 -6.08 -0.55 1.06
CA LYS A 47 -5.31 -1.66 0.51
C LYS A 47 -4.02 -1.80 1.32
N VAL A 48 -3.73 -3.03 1.73
CA VAL A 48 -2.48 -3.38 2.38
C VAL A 48 -1.67 -4.28 1.46
N ASP A 49 -0.39 -3.96 1.32
CA ASP A 49 0.57 -4.87 0.72
C ASP A 49 0.93 -5.87 1.81
N ILE A 50 0.34 -7.07 1.74
CA ILE A 50 0.71 -8.17 2.64
C ILE A 50 1.97 -8.81 2.10
N ILE A 51 2.96 -8.90 2.98
CA ILE A 51 4.24 -9.53 2.70
C ILE A 51 4.22 -10.80 3.54
N GLU A 52 4.27 -11.95 2.87
CA GLU A 52 4.25 -13.25 3.53
C GLU A 52 5.54 -13.41 4.34
N ILE A 53 5.41 -13.56 5.67
CA ILE A 53 6.55 -13.72 6.57
C ILE A 53 7.16 -15.09 6.28
N GLY A 54 8.35 -15.11 5.66
CA GLY A 54 9.07 -16.33 5.30
C GLY A 54 9.26 -16.53 3.80
N ASP A 55 8.58 -15.75 2.96
CA ASP A 55 8.88 -15.70 1.53
C ASP A 55 10.11 -14.83 1.29
N GLN A 56 11.24 -15.47 0.98
CA GLN A 56 12.52 -14.84 0.66
C GLN A 56 12.74 -14.78 -0.86
N SER A 57 11.70 -14.99 -1.67
CA SER A 57 11.77 -14.72 -3.11
C SER A 57 12.23 -13.29 -3.37
N THR A 58 12.98 -13.09 -4.46
CA THR A 58 13.51 -11.77 -4.81
C THR A 58 12.38 -10.75 -4.95
N GLU A 59 11.24 -11.20 -5.49
CA GLU A 59 10.02 -10.44 -5.70
C GLU A 59 9.39 -10.00 -4.38
N ALA A 60 9.28 -10.88 -3.39
CA ALA A 60 8.74 -10.56 -2.07
C ALA A 60 9.64 -9.59 -1.29
N VAL A 61 10.96 -9.79 -1.36
CA VAL A 61 11.94 -8.90 -0.73
C VAL A 61 11.88 -7.52 -1.38
N GLU A 62 11.80 -7.44 -2.71
CA GLU A 62 11.68 -6.16 -3.42
C GLU A 62 10.38 -5.44 -3.08
N ALA A 63 9.26 -6.17 -3.04
CA ALA A 63 7.97 -5.61 -2.62
C ALA A 63 8.04 -5.06 -1.19
N TYR A 64 8.69 -5.79 -0.27
CA TYR A 64 8.90 -5.35 1.10
C TYR A 64 9.71 -4.06 1.17
N VAL A 65 10.86 -3.99 0.49
CA VAL A 65 11.70 -2.80 0.48
C VAL A 65 10.95 -1.61 -0.11
N ARG A 66 10.21 -1.80 -1.20
CA ARG A 66 9.40 -0.75 -1.84
C ARG A 66 8.27 -0.26 -0.93
N ALA A 67 7.58 -1.15 -0.23
CA ALA A 67 6.50 -0.81 0.69
C ALA A 67 7.05 -0.06 1.92
N ALA A 68 8.13 -0.56 2.53
CA ALA A 68 8.78 0.08 3.66
C ALA A 68 9.31 1.47 3.30
N PHE A 69 9.94 1.62 2.13
CA PHE A 69 10.44 2.93 1.68
C PHE A 69 9.34 3.98 1.55
N LYS A 70 8.14 3.60 1.07
CA LYS A 70 7.00 4.53 0.93
C LYS A 70 6.47 5.06 2.28
N THR A 71 6.64 4.32 3.36
CA THR A 71 6.12 4.69 4.68
C THR A 71 7.16 5.42 5.54
N MET A 72 8.42 5.50 5.08
CA MET A 72 9.51 6.18 5.78
C MET A 72 9.40 7.72 5.67
N PRO A 73 9.87 8.46 6.71
CA PRO A 73 10.06 9.91 6.65
C PRO A 73 11.00 10.35 5.50
N ASP A 74 10.84 11.58 5.02
CA ASP A 74 11.65 12.10 3.90
C ASP A 74 13.16 12.07 4.20
N ASP A 75 13.58 12.45 5.41
CA ASP A 75 14.99 12.44 5.83
C ASP A 75 15.59 11.03 5.75
N THR A 76 14.85 10.01 6.22
CA THR A 76 15.27 8.61 6.16
C THR A 76 15.37 8.12 4.72
N ARG A 77 14.42 8.51 3.86
CA ARG A 77 14.47 8.17 2.43
C ARG A 77 15.68 8.79 1.74
N LEU A 78 15.99 10.05 2.01
CA LEU A 78 17.14 10.75 1.43
C LEU A 78 18.47 10.11 1.84
N SER A 79 18.62 9.76 3.12
CA SER A 79 19.79 9.04 3.62
C SER A 79 19.97 7.70 2.91
N LEU A 80 18.90 6.90 2.81
CA LEU A 80 18.91 5.61 2.14
C LEU A 80 19.30 5.71 0.65
N ILE A 81 18.84 6.75 -0.06
CA ILE A 81 19.24 6.99 -1.46
C ILE A 81 20.75 7.21 -1.56
N SER A 82 21.32 7.99 -0.64
CA SER A 82 22.76 8.26 -0.61
C SER A 82 23.56 6.97 -0.41
N ASP A 83 23.17 6.16 0.57
CA ASP A 83 23.83 4.90 0.91
C ASP A 83 23.76 3.90 -0.26
N LEU A 84 22.59 3.75 -0.88
CA LEU A 84 22.40 2.87 -2.03
C LEU A 84 23.22 3.33 -3.24
N THR A 85 23.32 4.64 -3.46
CA THR A 85 24.14 5.21 -4.54
C THR A 85 25.62 4.91 -4.32
N ALA A 86 26.11 5.07 -3.09
CA ALA A 86 27.49 4.74 -2.72
C ALA A 86 27.81 3.25 -2.93
N LEU A 87 26.90 2.35 -2.54
CA LEU A 87 27.04 0.92 -2.75
C LEU A 87 27.10 0.54 -4.23
N LEU A 88 26.29 1.17 -5.09
CA LEU A 88 26.31 0.93 -6.53
C LEU A 88 27.60 1.46 -7.20
N GLN A 89 28.21 2.52 -6.66
CA GLN A 89 29.49 3.04 -7.14
C GLN A 89 30.64 2.11 -6.75
N GLN A 90 30.70 1.63 -5.50
CA GLN A 90 31.73 0.69 -5.05
C GLN A 90 31.72 -0.62 -5.85
N LYS A 91 30.55 -1.10 -6.27
CA LYS A 91 30.42 -2.33 -7.07
C LYS A 91 30.92 -2.17 -8.51
N LYS A 92 31.14 -0.95 -9.01
CA LYS A 92 31.68 -0.68 -10.35
C LYS A 92 33.20 -0.58 -10.39
N GLU A 93 33.87 -0.50 -9.23
CA GLU A 93 35.32 -0.34 -9.12
C GLU A 93 36.07 -1.64 -8.80
N GLY A 94 35.37 -2.78 -8.70
CA GLY A 94 35.95 -4.13 -8.55
C GLY A 94 35.57 -5.04 -9.72
#